data_AF-A0A2G2MXG9-F1
#
_entry.id   AF-A0A2G2MXG9-F1
#
_cell.length_a   1.000
_cell.length_b   1.000
_cell.length_c   1.000
_cell.angle_alpha   90.00
_cell.angle_beta   90.00
_cell.angle_gamma   90.00
#
_symmetry.space_group_name_H-M   'P 1'
#
loop_
_entity.id
_entity.type
_entity.pdbx_description
1 polymer ?
#
loop_
_entity_poly.entity_id
_entity_poly.type
_entity_poly.pdbx_seq_one_letter_code
_entity_poly.pdbx_strand_id
1 'polypeptide(L)'
;MNRTEKRNIHYSSFPEDEVKLVKTMMDKMGTTLEFFYYLMNNKRESATMMILLSADDVNLEHLLPKWKRNTDVLFELDKERNVYVIICQSTDSEGVKQFAEILIANIRLHSAHDIYCVVSESKTASSSAQEVIFKMVEKYIKIKDAGKANRVFFTDLKNAEEPDVIYNGSPRLYKTH
;
A
#
# COMPACT_ATOMS: atom_id res chain seq x y z
N MET A 1 14.81 45.48 -26.01
CA MET A 1 13.79 44.52 -26.45
C MET A 1 14.44 43.14 -26.48
N ASN A 2 14.13 42.29 -25.50
CA ASN A 2 14.21 40.82 -25.49
C ASN A 2 14.03 40.33 -24.04
N ARG A 3 12.75 40.23 -23.64
CA ARG A 3 12.33 39.48 -22.44
C ARG A 3 11.93 38.08 -22.92
N THR A 4 12.79 37.11 -22.70
CA THR A 4 12.41 35.70 -22.76
C THR A 4 12.73 35.08 -21.40
N GLU A 5 12.04 35.55 -20.37
CA GLU A 5 11.92 34.81 -19.11
C GLU A 5 11.05 33.59 -19.40
N LYS A 6 11.71 32.45 -19.65
CA LYS A 6 11.10 31.14 -19.53
C LYS A 6 10.54 31.03 -18.12
N ARG A 7 9.22 31.14 -17.97
CA ARG A 7 8.52 30.77 -16.74
C ARG A 7 8.73 29.26 -16.55
N ASN A 8 9.66 28.89 -15.67
CA ASN A 8 9.63 27.59 -15.01
C ASN A 8 8.35 27.56 -14.17
N ILE A 9 7.27 27.06 -14.76
CA ILE A 9 6.05 26.77 -14.03
C ILE A 9 6.38 25.53 -13.19
N HIS A 10 6.62 25.73 -11.90
CA HIS A 10 6.67 24.65 -10.92
C HIS A 10 5.34 23.90 -10.98
N TYR A 11 5.32 22.73 -11.62
CA TYR A 11 4.26 21.74 -11.43
C TYR A 11 4.47 21.09 -10.06
N SER A 12 4.03 21.76 -9.00
CA SER A 12 4.04 21.22 -7.63
C SER A 12 2.63 21.11 -7.05
N SER A 13 1.62 20.96 -7.90
CA SER A 13 0.25 20.71 -7.47
C SER A 13 0.02 19.20 -7.35
N PHE A 14 -0.22 18.71 -6.14
CA PHE A 14 -0.75 17.37 -5.93
C PHE A 14 -2.22 17.34 -6.40
N PRO A 15 -2.62 16.40 -7.26
CA PRO A 15 -4.02 16.19 -7.62
C PRO A 15 -4.92 16.04 -6.38
N GLU A 16 -6.12 16.61 -6.44
CA GLU A 16 -7.08 16.63 -5.33
C GLU A 16 -7.38 15.22 -4.78
N ASP A 17 -7.46 14.25 -5.69
CA ASP A 17 -7.71 12.85 -5.39
C ASP A 17 -6.64 12.19 -4.53
N GLU A 18 -5.38 12.61 -4.70
CA GLU A 18 -4.23 12.16 -3.91
C GLU A 18 -4.31 12.73 -2.50
N VAL A 19 -4.57 14.04 -2.41
CA VAL A 19 -4.73 14.75 -1.13
C VAL A 19 -5.88 14.15 -0.33
N LYS A 20 -7.00 13.83 -0.99
CA LYS A 20 -8.16 13.16 -0.35
C LYS A 20 -7.82 11.75 0.13
N LEU A 21 -7.05 10.98 -0.64
CA LEU A 21 -6.64 9.63 -0.25
C LEU A 21 -5.72 9.68 0.98
N VAL A 22 -4.71 10.54 0.96
CA VAL A 22 -3.80 10.77 2.09
C VAL A 22 -4.59 11.18 3.34
N LYS A 23 -5.49 12.17 3.21
CA LYS A 23 -6.34 12.62 4.32
C LYS A 23 -7.16 11.46 4.88
N THR A 24 -7.78 10.67 4.01
CA THR A 24 -8.61 9.53 4.42
C THR A 24 -7.78 8.46 5.14
N MET A 25 -6.57 8.17 4.66
CA MET A 25 -5.65 7.27 5.35
C MET A 25 -5.29 7.81 6.72
N MET A 26 -4.86 9.07 6.82
CA MET A 26 -4.55 9.72 8.10
C MET A 26 -5.72 9.63 9.09
N ASP A 27 -6.93 9.98 8.65
CA ASP A 27 -8.14 9.98 9.48
C ASP A 27 -8.52 8.57 9.95
N LYS A 28 -8.39 7.54 9.08
CA LYS A 28 -8.82 6.17 9.39
C LYS A 28 -7.77 5.33 10.13
N MET A 29 -6.48 5.53 9.86
CA MET A 29 -5.42 4.64 10.36
C MET A 29 -4.35 5.33 11.22
N GLY A 30 -4.30 6.67 11.27
CA GLY A 30 -3.23 7.40 11.95
C GLY A 30 -3.04 6.96 13.41
N THR A 31 -4.12 7.00 14.20
CA THR A 31 -4.09 6.56 15.60
C THR A 31 -3.78 5.06 15.76
N THR A 32 -4.23 4.23 14.83
CA THR A 32 -3.91 2.79 14.84
C THR A 32 -2.42 2.55 14.61
N LEU A 33 -1.80 3.28 13.68
CA LEU A 33 -0.35 3.20 13.44
C LEU A 33 0.45 3.71 14.64
N GLU A 34 0.05 4.82 15.25
CA GLU A 34 0.68 5.31 16.48
C GLU A 34 0.60 4.28 17.61
N PHE A 35 -0.55 3.60 17.76
CA PHE A 35 -0.70 2.52 18.72
C PHE A 35 0.22 1.33 18.40
N PHE A 36 0.34 0.93 17.14
CA PHE A 36 1.29 -0.11 16.75
C PHE A 36 2.74 0.29 17.04
N TYR A 37 3.13 1.54 16.79
CA TYR A 37 4.47 2.01 17.11
C TYR A 37 4.75 2.01 18.60
N TYR A 38 3.76 2.40 19.41
CA TYR A 38 3.85 2.26 20.85
C TYR A 38 4.05 0.79 21.25
N LEU A 39 3.28 -0.14 20.68
CA LEU A 39 3.43 -1.56 20.98
C LEU A 39 4.82 -2.08 20.57
N MET A 40 5.30 -1.74 19.38
CA MET A 40 6.61 -2.14 18.89
C MET A 40 7.75 -1.68 19.80
N ASN A 41 7.72 -0.40 20.21
CA ASN A 41 8.72 0.17 21.12
C ASN A 41 8.76 -0.52 22.49
N ASN A 42 7.62 -1.05 22.95
CA ASN A 42 7.51 -1.68 24.27
C ASN A 42 7.57 -3.21 24.26
N LYS A 43 7.23 -3.88 23.15
CA LYS A 43 7.08 -5.34 23.05
C LYS A 43 8.14 -6.04 22.18
N ARG A 44 9.19 -5.33 21.74
CA ARG A 44 10.28 -5.85 20.89
C ARG A 44 9.84 -6.33 19.50
N GLU A 45 8.69 -5.87 19.00
CA GLU A 45 8.36 -6.09 17.59
C GLU A 45 9.18 -5.13 16.71
N SER A 46 9.77 -5.65 15.64
CA SER A 46 10.78 -4.94 14.84
C SER A 46 10.20 -4.15 13.67
N ALA A 47 9.05 -4.57 13.11
CA ALA A 47 8.40 -3.91 11.99
C ALA A 47 6.88 -4.10 12.00
N THR A 48 6.16 -3.12 11.46
CA THR A 48 4.76 -3.26 11.03
C THR A 48 4.74 -3.18 9.51
N MET A 49 4.04 -4.11 8.87
CA MET A 49 3.91 -4.13 7.42
C MET A 49 2.52 -3.67 7.00
N MET A 50 2.41 -2.98 5.88
CA MET A 50 1.14 -2.55 5.32
C MET A 50 1.02 -2.92 3.84
N ILE A 51 -0.19 -3.27 3.41
CA ILE A 51 -0.54 -3.55 2.03
C ILE A 51 -1.67 -2.60 1.62
N LEU A 52 -1.39 -1.66 0.71
CA LEU A 52 -2.36 -0.78 0.07
C LEU A 52 -2.72 -1.42 -1.26
N LEU A 53 -4.01 -1.68 -1.47
CA LEU A 53 -4.47 -2.34 -2.67
C LEU A 53 -5.74 -1.71 -3.24
N SER A 54 -5.85 -1.74 -4.56
CA SER A 54 -7.10 -1.49 -5.26
C SER A 54 -7.24 -2.43 -6.44
N ALA A 55 -8.47 -2.75 -6.81
CA ALA A 55 -8.73 -3.59 -7.97
C ALA A 55 -10.06 -3.22 -8.64
N ASP A 56 -10.11 -3.26 -9.95
CA ASP A 56 -11.36 -3.03 -10.69
C ASP A 56 -12.16 -4.33 -10.86
N ASP A 57 -13.48 -4.21 -11.04
CA ASP A 57 -14.41 -5.31 -11.33
C ASP A 57 -14.43 -6.47 -10.31
N VAL A 58 -14.13 -6.17 -9.04
CA VAL A 58 -14.10 -7.17 -7.96
C VAL A 58 -14.61 -6.61 -6.63
N ASN A 59 -15.29 -7.43 -5.83
CA ASN A 59 -15.78 -7.02 -4.52
C ASN A 59 -14.73 -7.26 -3.42
N LEU A 60 -13.78 -6.33 -3.25
CA LEU A 60 -12.75 -6.45 -2.21
C LEU A 60 -13.33 -6.38 -0.80
N GLU A 61 -14.39 -5.61 -0.59
CA GLU A 61 -15.12 -5.51 0.69
C GLU A 61 -15.50 -6.90 1.22
N HIS A 62 -15.94 -7.79 0.34
CA HIS A 62 -16.35 -9.15 0.69
C HIS A 62 -15.20 -10.17 0.72
N LEU A 63 -14.15 -9.97 -0.07
CA LEU A 63 -13.06 -10.94 -0.24
C LEU A 63 -11.96 -10.77 0.81
N LEU A 64 -11.49 -9.53 1.05
CA LEU A 64 -10.37 -9.26 1.94
C LEU A 64 -10.61 -9.74 3.38
N PRO A 65 -11.81 -9.61 3.99
CA PRO A 65 -12.07 -10.14 5.33
C PRO A 65 -11.87 -11.66 5.44
N LYS A 66 -12.03 -12.41 4.33
CA LYS A 66 -11.86 -13.87 4.30
C LYS A 66 -10.40 -14.29 4.14
N TRP A 67 -9.58 -13.43 3.55
CA TRP A 67 -8.19 -13.75 3.20
C TRP A 67 -7.17 -13.15 4.17
N LYS A 68 -7.52 -12.07 4.88
CA LYS A 68 -6.69 -11.51 5.94
C LYS A 68 -6.58 -12.48 7.13
N ARG A 69 -5.50 -12.37 7.90
CA ARG A 69 -5.37 -13.09 9.18
C ARG A 69 -6.23 -12.42 10.25
N ASN A 70 -6.50 -13.14 11.33
CA ASN A 70 -7.27 -12.60 12.46
C ASN A 70 -6.58 -11.42 13.14
N THR A 71 -5.24 -11.41 13.13
CA THR A 71 -4.41 -10.32 13.67
C THR A 71 -4.30 -9.13 12.74
N ASP A 72 -4.66 -9.27 11.47
CA ASP A 72 -4.55 -8.18 10.51
C ASP A 72 -5.70 -7.19 10.65
N VAL A 73 -5.38 -5.90 10.53
CA VAL A 73 -6.37 -4.82 10.58
C VAL A 73 -6.66 -4.36 9.15
N LEU A 74 -7.93 -4.41 8.75
CA LEU A 74 -8.39 -4.01 7.41
C LEU A 74 -9.12 -2.67 7.48
N PHE A 75 -8.74 -1.75 6.61
CA PHE A 75 -9.40 -0.46 6.42
C PHE A 75 -9.91 -0.34 4.98
N GLU A 76 -11.20 -0.07 4.82
CA GLU A 76 -11.74 0.49 3.59
C GLU A 76 -11.34 1.97 3.54
N LEU A 77 -10.61 2.39 2.51
CA LEU A 77 -10.21 3.79 2.36
C LEU A 77 -11.20 4.52 1.46
N ASP A 78 -11.44 3.97 0.28
CA ASP A 78 -12.31 4.54 -0.73
C ASP A 78 -13.14 3.44 -1.39
N LYS A 79 -14.45 3.43 -1.11
CA LYS A 79 -15.36 2.42 -1.62
C LYS A 79 -15.58 2.54 -3.12
N GLU A 80 -15.69 3.78 -3.63
CA GLU A 80 -15.96 4.04 -5.04
C GLU A 80 -14.79 3.60 -5.92
N ARG A 81 -13.55 3.81 -5.45
CA ARG A 81 -12.32 3.42 -6.13
C ARG A 81 -11.78 2.06 -5.67
N ASN A 82 -12.55 1.33 -4.85
CA ASN A 82 -12.23 0.00 -4.32
C ASN A 82 -10.82 -0.07 -3.68
N VAL A 83 -10.46 0.93 -2.86
CA VAL A 83 -9.14 1.08 -2.24
C VAL A 83 -9.17 0.66 -0.77
N TYR A 84 -8.26 -0.23 -0.39
CA TYR A 84 -8.16 -0.80 0.96
C TYR A 84 -6.72 -0.84 1.44
N VAL A 85 -6.55 -0.80 2.77
CA VAL A 85 -5.27 -1.08 3.43
C VAL A 85 -5.41 -2.22 4.43
N ILE A 86 -4.43 -3.11 4.41
CA ILE A 86 -4.25 -4.15 5.43
C ILE A 86 -2.98 -3.82 6.21
N ILE A 87 -3.09 -3.70 7.54
CA ILE A 87 -1.94 -3.68 8.45
C ILE A 87 -1.70 -5.10 8.93
N CYS A 88 -0.54 -5.64 8.58
CA CYS A 88 -0.10 -6.99 8.95
C CYS A 88 0.79 -6.91 10.20
N GLN A 89 0.36 -7.58 11.27
CA GLN A 89 1.13 -7.71 12.50
C GLN A 89 2.13 -8.87 12.40
N SER A 90 3.26 -8.75 13.11
CA SER A 90 4.24 -9.83 13.35
C SER A 90 4.65 -10.61 12.08
N THR A 91 4.81 -9.92 10.96
CA THR A 91 5.18 -10.51 9.66
C THR A 91 6.48 -9.87 9.17
N ASP A 92 7.44 -10.69 8.75
CA ASP A 92 8.67 -10.20 8.13
C ASP A 92 8.44 -9.76 6.67
N SER A 93 9.46 -9.16 6.06
CA SER A 93 9.35 -8.60 4.71
C SER A 93 9.01 -9.65 3.65
N GLU A 94 9.54 -10.87 3.78
CA GLU A 94 9.26 -11.97 2.86
C GLU A 94 7.85 -12.53 3.06
N GLY A 95 7.38 -12.66 4.30
CA GLY A 95 6.04 -13.12 4.61
C GLY A 95 4.95 -12.18 4.12
N VAL A 96 5.15 -10.85 4.23
CA VAL A 96 4.17 -9.89 3.70
C VAL A 96 4.17 -9.87 2.18
N LYS A 97 5.35 -10.03 1.56
CA LYS A 97 5.47 -10.14 0.11
C LYS A 97 4.69 -11.33 -0.43
N GLN A 98 4.90 -12.51 0.13
CA GLN A 98 4.16 -13.71 -0.27
C GLN A 98 2.66 -13.53 -0.04
N PHE A 99 2.27 -12.89 1.06
CA PHE A 99 0.86 -12.61 1.31
C PHE A 99 0.25 -11.66 0.26
N ALA A 100 0.96 -10.58 -0.11
CA ALA A 100 0.53 -9.67 -1.16
C ALA A 100 0.42 -10.36 -2.53
N GLU A 101 1.36 -11.24 -2.88
CA GLU A 101 1.30 -12.05 -4.10
C GLU A 101 0.09 -12.99 -4.11
N ILE A 102 -0.20 -13.64 -2.98
CA ILE A 102 -1.39 -14.49 -2.82
C ILE A 102 -2.68 -13.67 -2.99
N LEU A 103 -2.74 -12.47 -2.41
CA LEU A 103 -3.88 -11.57 -2.58
C LEU A 103 -4.09 -11.24 -4.06
N ILE A 104 -3.05 -10.79 -4.78
CA ILE A 104 -3.15 -10.49 -6.21
C ILE A 104 -3.61 -11.71 -6.99
N ALA A 105 -3.02 -12.88 -6.75
CA ALA A 105 -3.39 -14.11 -7.45
C ALA A 105 -4.88 -14.45 -7.23
N ASN A 106 -5.35 -14.37 -5.98
CA ASN A 106 -6.75 -14.64 -5.64
C ASN A 106 -7.71 -13.60 -6.25
N ILE A 107 -7.33 -12.33 -6.28
CA ILE A 107 -8.13 -11.27 -6.90
C ILE A 107 -8.25 -11.50 -8.42
N ARG A 108 -7.17 -11.91 -9.09
CA ARG A 108 -7.20 -12.23 -10.53
C ARG A 108 -8.11 -13.42 -10.86
N LEU A 109 -8.18 -14.41 -9.97
CA LEU A 109 -9.12 -15.52 -10.12
C LEU A 109 -10.59 -15.07 -10.05
N HIS A 110 -10.86 -13.90 -9.49
CA HIS A 110 -12.20 -13.28 -9.43
C HIS A 110 -12.42 -12.24 -10.55
N SER A 111 -11.72 -12.37 -11.68
CA SER A 111 -11.89 -11.57 -12.91
C SER A 111 -11.48 -10.10 -12.83
N ALA A 112 -10.74 -9.67 -11.81
CA ALA A 112 -10.17 -8.33 -11.79
C ALA A 112 -9.09 -8.16 -12.88
N HIS A 113 -9.10 -7.01 -13.55
CA HIS A 113 -8.16 -6.70 -14.63
C HIS A 113 -6.98 -5.87 -14.15
N ASP A 114 -7.24 -4.76 -13.46
CA ASP A 114 -6.20 -3.85 -12.98
C ASP A 114 -6.13 -3.85 -11.46
N ILE A 115 -5.10 -4.51 -10.94
CA ILE A 115 -4.82 -4.58 -9.50
C ILE A 115 -3.56 -3.76 -9.21
N TYR A 116 -3.67 -2.76 -8.35
CA TYR A 116 -2.54 -1.96 -7.88
C TYR A 116 -2.25 -2.34 -6.44
N CYS A 117 -1.00 -2.68 -6.14
CA CYS A 117 -0.61 -3.16 -4.82
C CYS A 117 0.73 -2.55 -4.40
N VAL A 118 0.72 -1.84 -3.27
CA VAL A 118 1.91 -1.29 -2.63
C VAL A 118 2.08 -1.91 -1.26
N VAL A 119 3.28 -2.39 -0.96
CA VAL A 119 3.68 -2.89 0.35
C VAL A 119 4.65 -1.90 0.96
N SER A 120 4.41 -1.53 2.21
CA SER A 120 5.29 -0.66 2.99
C SER A 120 5.73 -1.35 4.27
N GLU A 121 7.02 -1.24 4.57
CA GLU A 121 7.57 -1.61 5.86
C GLU A 121 7.74 -0.35 6.73
N SER A 122 7.24 -0.42 7.96
CA SER A 122 7.40 0.62 8.96
C SER A 122 8.18 0.12 10.17
N LYS A 123 9.32 0.76 10.45
CA LYS A 123 10.13 0.54 11.66
C LYS A 123 10.03 1.77 12.57
N THR A 124 9.81 1.57 13.87
CA THR A 124 9.58 2.68 14.82
C THR A 124 10.74 3.68 14.93
N ALA A 125 11.96 3.23 14.67
CA ALA A 125 13.15 4.07 14.75
C ALA A 125 13.43 4.88 13.46
N SER A 126 12.68 4.68 12.37
CA SER A 126 13.03 5.28 11.08
C SER A 126 12.03 6.27 10.52
N SER A 127 10.74 6.24 10.90
CA SER A 127 9.72 7.15 10.34
C SER A 127 8.48 7.31 11.20
N SER A 128 7.80 8.46 11.05
CA SER A 128 6.48 8.73 11.64
C SER A 128 5.34 8.08 10.85
N ALA A 129 4.16 7.92 11.46
CA ALA A 129 3.01 7.30 10.79
C ALA A 129 2.58 8.11 9.54
N GLN A 130 2.71 9.43 9.64
CA GLN A 130 2.48 10.36 8.53
C GLN A 130 3.42 10.08 7.35
N GLU A 131 4.72 9.97 7.60
CA GLU A 131 5.71 9.72 6.55
C GLU A 131 5.47 8.38 5.84
N VAL A 132 5.09 7.34 6.59
CA VAL A 132 4.78 6.04 6.01
C VAL A 132 3.54 6.12 5.11
N ILE A 133 2.47 6.77 5.59
CA ILE A 133 1.25 6.99 4.80
C ILE A 133 1.58 7.77 3.51
N PHE A 134 2.34 8.86 3.62
CA PHE A 134 2.68 9.69 2.46
C PHE A 134 3.45 8.91 1.39
N LYS A 135 4.51 8.18 1.78
CA LYS A 135 5.29 7.38 0.83
C LYS A 135 4.48 6.26 0.19
N MET A 136 3.60 5.62 0.96
CA MET A 136 2.73 4.56 0.46
C MET A 136 1.75 5.09 -0.59
N VAL A 137 1.12 6.25 -0.33
CA VAL A 137 0.21 6.89 -1.28
C VAL A 137 0.97 7.39 -2.51
N GLU A 138 2.11 8.06 -2.32
CA GLU A 138 2.94 8.54 -3.43
C GLU A 138 3.35 7.40 -4.37
N LYS A 139 3.78 6.25 -3.82
CA LYS A 139 4.11 5.06 -4.63
C LYS A 139 2.86 4.52 -5.34
N TYR A 140 1.72 4.45 -4.66
CA TYR A 140 0.46 3.95 -5.23
C TYR A 140 0.01 4.79 -6.43
N ILE A 141 0.06 6.11 -6.31
CA ILE A 141 -0.24 7.04 -7.39
C ILE A 141 0.72 6.84 -8.56
N LYS A 142 2.03 6.83 -8.28
CA LYS A 142 3.06 6.63 -9.30
C LYS A 142 2.85 5.35 -10.11
N ILE A 143 2.47 4.24 -9.46
CA ILE A 143 2.22 2.99 -10.19
C ILE A 143 0.88 3.01 -10.95
N LYS A 144 -0.13 3.71 -10.43
CA LYS A 144 -1.44 3.86 -11.08
C LYS A 144 -1.33 4.70 -12.34
N ASP A 145 -0.70 5.87 -12.26
CA ASP A 145 -0.46 6.76 -13.40
C ASP A 145 0.41 6.11 -14.47
N ALA A 146 1.36 5.27 -14.07
CA ALA A 146 2.21 4.52 -14.98
C ALA A 146 1.53 3.27 -15.58
N GLY A 147 0.29 2.94 -15.19
CA GLY A 147 -0.42 1.74 -15.64
C GLY A 147 0.26 0.43 -15.21
N LYS A 148 1.07 0.47 -14.13
CA LYS A 148 1.84 -0.67 -13.64
C LYS A 148 0.97 -1.56 -12.72
N ALA A 149 0.00 -2.24 -13.30
CA ALA A 149 -0.91 -3.14 -12.59
C ALA A 149 -0.36 -4.58 -12.43
N ASN A 150 -1.06 -5.38 -11.64
CA ASN A 150 -0.91 -6.84 -11.46
C ASN A 150 0.44 -7.28 -10.87
N ARG A 151 1.05 -6.42 -10.04
CA ARG A 151 2.35 -6.67 -9.39
C ARG A 151 2.36 -6.04 -7.99
N VAL A 152 3.25 -6.55 -7.13
CA VAL A 152 3.51 -6.00 -5.81
C VAL A 152 4.65 -4.99 -5.90
N PHE A 153 4.46 -3.78 -5.38
CA PHE A 153 5.48 -2.74 -5.33
C PHE A 153 5.89 -2.45 -3.90
N PHE A 154 7.18 -2.45 -3.60
CA PHE A 154 7.68 -2.14 -2.26
C PHE A 154 8.02 -0.67 -2.14
N THR A 155 7.79 -0.11 -0.96
CA THR A 155 8.38 1.14 -0.52
C THR A 155 9.17 0.89 0.76
N ASP A 156 10.50 1.02 0.67
CA ASP A 156 11.37 1.11 1.84
C ASP A 156 11.48 2.58 2.24
N LEU A 157 11.34 2.86 3.53
CA LEU A 157 11.54 4.17 4.11
C LEU A 157 12.97 4.69 3.90
N LYS A 158 13.96 3.80 3.73
CA LYS A 158 15.38 4.15 3.63
C LYS A 158 15.90 4.36 2.21
N ASN A 159 15.27 3.77 1.19
CA ASN A 159 15.73 3.88 -0.20
C ASN A 159 14.55 4.22 -1.13
N ALA A 160 14.36 5.51 -1.41
CA ALA A 160 13.36 6.01 -2.37
C ALA A 160 13.65 5.61 -3.84
N GLU A 161 14.75 4.89 -4.10
CA GLU A 161 15.24 4.52 -5.43
C GLU A 161 15.55 3.02 -5.57
N GLU A 162 15.03 2.14 -4.72
CA GLU A 162 15.19 0.70 -4.97
C GLU A 162 14.37 0.26 -6.21
N PRO A 163 14.96 -0.55 -7.10
CA PRO A 163 14.30 -0.97 -8.33
C PRO A 163 13.03 -1.76 -8.01
N ASP A 164 11.95 -1.49 -8.77
CA ASP A 164 10.70 -2.24 -8.72
C ASP A 164 11.02 -3.75 -8.81
N VAL A 165 10.87 -4.48 -7.70
CA VAL A 165 11.13 -5.93 -7.71
C VAL A 165 9.89 -6.62 -8.29
N ILE A 166 9.92 -6.84 -9.61
CA ILE A 166 8.86 -7.52 -10.36
C ILE A 166 8.98 -9.02 -10.12
N TYR A 167 8.06 -9.61 -9.36
CA TYR A 167 7.89 -11.06 -9.28
C TYR A 167 6.63 -11.52 -10.00
N ASN A 168 6.82 -12.35 -11.03
CA ASN A 168 5.74 -13.05 -11.72
C ASN A 168 5.40 -14.32 -10.92
N GLY A 169 4.61 -14.18 -9.84
CA GLY A 169 4.14 -15.34 -9.08
C GLY A 169 3.18 -16.20 -9.93
N SER A 170 3.56 -17.46 -10.18
CA SER A 170 2.62 -18.47 -10.68
C SER A 170 1.64 -18.87 -9.56
N PRO A 171 0.34 -19.02 -9.84
CA PRO A 171 -0.64 -19.39 -8.82
C PRO A 171 -0.34 -20.78 -8.25
N ARG A 172 0.15 -20.83 -7.01
CA ARG A 172 0.14 -22.06 -6.23
C ARG A 172 -1.18 -22.13 -5.48
N LEU A 173 -2.09 -22.96 -5.98
CA LEU A 173 -3.32 -23.35 -5.30
C LEU A 173 -2.96 -24.02 -3.97
N TYR A 174 -3.11 -23.31 -2.86
CA TYR A 174 -3.13 -23.94 -1.55
C TYR A 174 -4.57 -24.35 -1.24
N LYS A 175 -4.77 -25.65 -1.05
CA LYS A 175 -6.04 -26.21 -0.56
C LYS A 175 -6.30 -25.63 0.83
N THR A 176 -7.41 -24.93 0.97
CA THR A 176 -8.00 -24.58 2.27
C THR A 176 -8.38 -25.87 3.00
N HIS A 177 -7.88 -26.05 4.22
CA HIS A 177 -8.36 -27.05 5.17
C HIS A 177 -9.60 -26.51 5.89
#